data_AF-K2DMW9-F1
#
_entry.id   AF-K2DMW9-F1
#
_cell.length_a   1.000
_cell.length_b   1.000
_cell.length_c   1.000
_cell.angle_alpha   90.00
_cell.angle_beta   90.00
_cell.angle_gamma   90.00
#
_symmetry.space_group_name_H-M   'P 1'
#
loop_
_entity.id
_entity.type
_entity.pdbx_description
1 polymer ?
#
loop_
_entity_poly.entity_id
_entity_poly.type
_entity_poly.pdbx_seq_one_letter_code
_entity_poly.pdbx_strand_id
1 'polypeptide(L)' 'MSNTKVTKKPNDLIGKKKNELPVVVFVWIIGLTFLGYLIGEIVLDTYPHPYHWASALLGGVIGFVVGWIMYKLKGDII' A
#
# COMPACT_ATOMS: atom_id res chain seq x y z
N MET A 1 22.33 -16.83 -47.93
CA MET A 1 21.31 -16.78 -46.86
C MET A 1 21.45 -15.45 -46.12
N SER A 2 20.45 -14.56 -46.21
CA SER A 2 20.48 -13.24 -45.58
C SER A 2 19.87 -13.31 -44.18
N ASN A 3 20.68 -13.06 -43.14
CA ASN A 3 20.25 -13.02 -41.76
C ASN A 3 19.58 -11.67 -41.46
N THR A 4 18.27 -11.57 -41.68
CA THR A 4 17.49 -10.42 -41.21
C THR A 4 17.36 -10.49 -39.69
N LYS A 5 18.16 -9.68 -38.98
CA LYS A 5 17.95 -9.43 -37.56
C LYS A 5 16.61 -8.70 -37.41
N VAL A 6 15.58 -9.44 -37.00
CA VAL A 6 14.30 -8.87 -36.55
C VAL A 6 14.59 -8.08 -35.28
N THR A 7 14.76 -6.77 -35.44
CA THR A 7 14.83 -5.84 -34.32
C THR A 7 13.47 -5.84 -33.63
N LYS A 8 13.33 -6.56 -32.51
CA LYS A 8 12.15 -6.43 -31.66
C LYS A 8 12.16 -5.00 -31.11
N LYS A 9 11.25 -4.17 -31.62
CA LYS A 9 10.95 -2.85 -31.06
C LYS A 9 10.56 -3.07 -29.58
N PRO A 10 11.19 -2.40 -28.61
CA PRO A 10 10.68 -2.45 -27.25
C PRO A 10 9.27 -1.86 -27.29
N ASN A 11 8.29 -2.68 -26.93
CA ASN A 11 6.95 -2.20 -26.60
C ASN A 11 7.06 -1.44 -25.27
N ASP A 12 7.61 -0.23 -25.32
CA ASP A 12 7.57 0.75 -24.22
C ASP A 12 6.17 1.36 -24.08
N LEU A 13 5.15 0.51 -24.13
CA LEU A 13 3.74 0.84 -23.92
C LEU A 13 3.27 0.43 -22.53
N ILE A 14 4.11 0.63 -21.50
CA ILE A 14 3.63 0.63 -20.12
C ILE A 14 3.80 2.06 -19.61
N GLY A 15 2.68 2.75 -19.61
CA GLY A 15 2.57 4.19 -19.52
C GLY A 15 3.39 4.77 -18.37
N LYS A 16 4.16 5.80 -18.72
CA LYS A 16 4.41 7.02 -17.93
C LYS A 16 3.83 6.92 -16.51
N LYS A 17 4.61 6.33 -15.58
CA LYS A 17 4.29 6.23 -14.16
C LYS A 17 4.11 7.66 -13.65
N LYS A 18 2.85 8.11 -13.61
CA LYS A 18 2.47 9.33 -12.91
C LYS A 18 2.78 9.09 -11.44
N ASN A 19 2.95 10.15 -10.67
CA ASN A 19 3.33 10.15 -9.26
C ASN A 19 2.25 9.49 -8.36
N GLU A 20 1.98 8.22 -8.59
CA GLU A 20 0.99 7.42 -7.91
C GLU A 20 1.67 6.79 -6.71
N LEU A 21 1.04 6.91 -5.54
CA LEU A 21 1.53 6.27 -4.32
C LEU A 21 1.65 4.77 -4.57
N PRO A 22 2.72 4.11 -4.08
CA PRO A 22 2.93 2.68 -4.31
C PRO A 22 1.74 1.86 -3.79
N VAL A 23 1.35 0.81 -4.53
CA VAL A 23 0.21 -0.03 -4.16
C VAL A 23 0.41 -0.72 -2.81
N VAL A 24 1.65 -1.12 -2.52
CA VAL A 24 2.02 -1.65 -1.20
C VAL A 24 1.64 -0.72 -0.05
N VAL A 25 1.70 0.61 -0.24
CA VAL A 25 1.33 1.58 0.80
C VAL A 25 -0.17 1.51 1.08
N PHE A 26 -1.01 1.44 0.05
CA PHE A 26 -2.46 1.31 0.22
C PHE A 26 -2.85 0.00 0.91
N VAL A 27 -2.20 -1.11 0.55
CA VAL A 27 -2.44 -2.40 1.20
C VAL A 27 -2.17 -2.33 2.70
N TRP A 28 -1.05 -1.72 3.10
CA TRP A 28 -0.71 -1.54 4.51
C TRP A 28 -1.63 -0.57 5.25
N ILE A 29 -2.04 0.54 4.63
CA ILE A 29 -3.01 1.48 5.20
C ILE A 29 -4.32 0.75 5.50
N ILE A 30 -4.88 0.06 4.50
CA ILE A 30 -6.17 -0.63 4.66
C ILE A 30 -6.04 -1.70 5.75
N GLY A 31 -5.01 -2.56 5.65
CA GLY A 31 -4.79 -3.63 6.61
C GLY A 31 -4.66 -3.13 8.06
N LEU A 32 -3.83 -2.12 8.31
CA LEU A 32 -3.63 -1.60 9.66
C LEU A 32 -4.76 -0.69 10.15
N THR A 33 -5.52 -0.04 9.26
CA THR A 33 -6.74 0.68 9.66
C THR A 33 -7.78 -0.29 10.22
N PHE A 34 -8.04 -1.39 9.50
CA PHE A 34 -8.97 -2.42 9.96
C PHE A 34 -8.47 -3.11 11.23
N LEU A 35 -7.18 -3.46 11.27
CA LEU A 35 -6.60 -4.07 12.47
C LEU A 35 -6.67 -3.11 13.68
N GLY A 36 -6.38 -1.82 13.47
CA GLY A 36 -6.49 -0.79 14.51
C GLY A 36 -7.91 -0.62 15.03
N TYR A 37 -8.91 -0.68 14.15
CA TYR A 37 -10.32 -0.67 14.55
C TYR A 37 -10.66 -1.89 15.44
N LEU A 38 -10.29 -3.09 15.01
CA LEU A 38 -10.57 -4.33 15.76
C LEU A 38 -9.88 -4.34 17.13
N ILE A 39 -8.62 -3.91 17.19
CA ILE A 39 -7.92 -3.73 18.47
C ILE A 39 -8.63 -2.67 19.32
N GLY A 40 -9.09 -1.58 18.69
CA GLY A 40 -9.87 -0.54 19.34
C GLY A 40 -11.16 -1.08 19.95
N GLU A 41 -11.92 -1.93 19.25
CA GLU A 41 -13.11 -2.56 19.82
C GLU A 41 -12.78 -3.48 21.00
N ILE A 42 -11.72 -4.29 20.90
CA ILE A 42 -11.38 -5.24 21.97
C ILE A 42 -10.86 -4.52 23.22
N VAL A 43 -9.99 -3.52 23.04
CA VAL A 43 -9.28 -2.87 24.16
C VAL A 43 -10.08 -1.72 24.73
N LEU A 44 -10.81 -0.98 23.89
CA LEU A 44 -11.57 0.20 24.28
C LEU A 44 -13.08 -0.07 24.31
N ASP A 45 -13.52 -1.33 24.42
CA ASP A 45 -14.93 -1.77 24.40
C ASP A 45 -15.85 -0.94 25.33
N THR A 46 -15.31 -0.52 26.48
CA THR A 46 -16.03 0.29 27.47
C THR A 46 -16.11 1.78 27.12
N TYR A 47 -15.40 2.23 26.09
CA TYR A 47 -15.37 3.62 25.65
C TYR A 47 -16.32 3.86 24.48
N PRO A 48 -16.78 5.11 24.29
CA PRO A 48 -17.64 5.48 23.17
C PRO A 48 -17.00 5.20 21.80
N HIS A 49 -17.85 4.98 20.78
CA HIS A 49 -17.41 4.68 19.41
C HIS A 49 -16.30 5.58 18.83
N PRO A 50 -16.25 6.90 19.09
CA PRO A 50 -15.16 7.76 18.61
C PRO A 50 -13.75 7.25 18.93
N TYR A 51 -13.56 6.53 20.04
CA TYR A 51 -12.25 5.99 20.42
C TYR A 51 -11.80 4.82 19.53
N HIS A 52 -12.72 3.93 19.10
CA HIS A 52 -12.37 2.86 18.15
C HIS A 52 -12.03 3.44 16.78
N TRP A 53 -12.71 4.52 16.37
CA TRP A 53 -12.41 5.24 15.13
C TRP A 53 -11.05 5.93 15.20
N ALA A 54 -10.69 6.49 16.35
CA ALA A 54 -9.35 7.05 16.59
C ALA A 54 -8.26 5.96 16.49
N SER A 55 -8.51 4.77 17.05
CA SER A 55 -7.60 3.62 16.92
C SER A 55 -7.44 3.17 15.46
N ALA A 56 -8.52 3.16 14.68
CA ALA A 56 -8.47 2.89 13.25
C ALA A 56 -7.63 3.93 12.49
N LEU A 57 -7.83 5.22 12.76
CA LEU A 57 -7.04 6.30 12.18
C LEU A 57 -5.55 6.17 12.52
N LEU A 58 -5.24 5.86 13.78
CA LEU A 58 -3.86 5.62 14.21
C LEU A 58 -3.26 4.42 13.46
N GLY A 59 -4.03 3.34 13.30
CA GLY A 59 -3.67 2.19 12.49
C GLY A 59 -3.37 2.55 11.04
N GLY A 60 -4.18 3.41 10.41
CA GLY A 60 -3.94 3.89 9.05
C GLY A 60 -2.67 4.72 8.91
N VAL A 61 -2.35 5.58 9.88
CA VAL A 61 -1.09 6.35 9.90
C VAL A 61 0.11 5.41 10.02
N ILE A 62 0.04 4.43 10.91
CA ILE A 62 1.08 3.40 11.03
C ILE A 62 1.18 2.60 9.72
N GLY A 63 0.06 2.26 9.09
CA GLY A 63 -0.01 1.57 7.80
C GLY A 63 0.70 2.33 6.69
N PHE A 64 0.54 3.65 6.63
CA PHE A 64 1.27 4.48 5.68
C PHE A 64 2.78 4.39 5.91
N VAL A 65 3.24 4.54 7.16
CA VAL A 65 4.67 4.48 7.51
C VAL A 65 5.26 3.11 7.20
N VAL A 66 4.61 2.04 7.64
CA VAL A 66 5.04 0.66 7.38
C VAL A 66 5.05 0.37 5.89
N GLY A 67 3.99 0.75 5.17
CA GLY A 67 3.89 0.58 3.73
C GLY A 67 5.01 1.30 2.98
N TRP A 68 5.38 2.51 3.42
CA TRP A 68 6.48 3.27 2.83
C TRP A 68 7.85 2.63 3.08
N ILE A 69 8.07 2.12 4.29
CA ILE A 69 9.29 1.38 4.63
C ILE A 69 9.37 0.10 3.78
N MET A 70 8.27 -0.65 3.69
CA MET A 70 8.21 -1.86 2.88
C MET A 70 8.45 -1.58 1.40
N TYR A 71 7.87 -0.50 0.88
CA TYR A 71 8.15 -0.04 -0.49
C TYR A 71 9.64 0.22 -0.71
N LYS A 72 10.32 0.89 0.22
CA LYS A 72 11.76 1.15 0.12
C LYS A 72 12.61 -0.13 0.19
N LEU A 73 12.19 -1.12 0.98
CA LEU A 73 12.99 -2.32 1.23
C LEU A 73 12.76 -3.42 0.17
N LYS A 74 11.52 -3.57 -0.30
CA LYS A 74 11.10 -4.70 -1.14
C LYS A 74 10.58 -4.27 -2.52
N GLY A 75 10.31 -2.98 -2.72
CA GLY A 75 9.67 -2.47 -3.93
C GLY A 75 8.14 -2.47 -3.84
N ASP A 76 7.50 -2.17 -4.96
CA ASP A 76 6.03 -2.24 -5.08
C ASP A 76 5.57 -3.67 -5.37
N ILE A 77 4.26 -3.94 -5.24
CA ILE A 77 3.68 -5.27 -5.44
C ILE A 77 3.34 -5.56 -6.93
N ILE A 78 3.28 -4.52 -7.77
CA ILE A 78 2.89 -4.61 -9.19
C ILE A 78 4.10 -4.42 -10.11
#